data_AF-A0A7C9EA37-F1
#
_entry.id   AF-A0A7C9EA37-F1
#
_cell.length_a   1.000
_cell.length_b   1.000
_cell.length_c   1.000
_cell.angle_alpha   90.00
_cell.angle_beta   90.00
_cell.angle_gamma   90.00
#
_symmetry.space_group_name_H-M   'P 1'
#
loop_
_entity.id
_entity.type
_entity.pdbx_description
1 polymer ?
#
loop_
_entity_poly.entity_id
_entity_poly.type
_entity_poly.pdbx_seq_one_letter_code
_entity_poly.pdbx_strand_id
1 'polypeptide(L)'
;VWILTCLYASKLAMLFISSKSIIWISAVLLLAVSPPLLLYKDKSRTAAKMKPWQGYMHAFVISLAVWFCREAIFECLQWWQGRAPSDGLLLGVCIILIGLASIPIVALHFSHVLFAKRCLVLVVATGLLFILLQPPLPLSWTYHSDVIKAAHQTGDDISIYGFVTSKPTWPSWLLLVAILLTLAAFTSFIPIKYIVELRMFYAVAVGIAMGVYISFEYFPQAVILQALIVLTMICTSVFVTFTHFPSASSTKVLPWVFALLVALFPITYLLEGQVRIQSLIDGGGITEEDRRLTTMLAVEGARTSLLGLYAAIFMLIGLEIKFELTSLMRDKALEKGGIKQAPSVHSSSANFPAKMRFLQQRRASMVPTFTIKRIAAEGAWMPAVGNVATVMCFAICLILNVNLTGGSNRAIFLLAPILLLLNQDSDFVAGFGDKQRYFPVVVVISLYLVLTALHSIWEDVWHGDAGWGLEIGGPDWFFAVKNVALLILTFPSHILFNQFVWSYKKQKDTSPLLTLPLNLPAIIITDVMKVKILGLLGVIYSLAQYLISRQQYISGLKYI
;
A
#
# COMPACT_ATOMS: atom_id res chain seq x y z
N VAL A 1 2.00 -52.88 -0.96
CA VAL A 1 2.41 -51.98 -2.06
C VAL A 1 2.69 -50.56 -1.56
N TRP A 2 1.73 -49.91 -0.90
CA TRP A 2 1.86 -48.54 -0.38
C TRP A 2 3.11 -48.27 0.50
N ILE A 3 3.34 -49.08 1.54
CA ILE A 3 4.52 -48.94 2.41
C ILE A 3 5.83 -49.09 1.60
N LEU A 4 5.85 -50.03 0.67
CA LEU A 4 6.99 -50.30 -0.22
C LEU A 4 7.31 -49.07 -1.09
N THR A 5 6.29 -48.40 -1.64
CA THR A 5 6.47 -47.18 -2.43
C THR A 5 7.03 -46.02 -1.60
N CYS A 6 6.63 -45.89 -0.33
CA CYS A 6 7.19 -44.88 0.57
C CYS A 6 8.66 -45.16 0.89
N LEU A 7 9.03 -46.43 1.11
CA LEU A 7 10.42 -46.83 1.38
C LEU A 7 11.33 -46.63 0.16
N TYR A 8 10.86 -46.95 -1.05
CA TYR A 8 11.64 -46.68 -2.27
C TYR A 8 11.83 -45.19 -2.53
N ALA A 9 10.78 -44.37 -2.35
CA ALA A 9 10.88 -42.92 -2.48
C ALA A 9 11.80 -42.30 -1.41
N SER A 10 11.75 -42.81 -0.18
CA SER A 10 12.67 -42.44 0.89
C SER A 10 14.13 -42.76 0.55
N LYS A 11 14.41 -43.92 -0.06
CA LYS A 11 15.76 -44.27 -0.54
C LYS A 11 16.26 -43.29 -1.60
N LEU A 12 15.37 -42.79 -2.47
CA LEU A 12 15.72 -41.79 -3.49
C LEU A 12 16.15 -40.46 -2.85
N ALA A 13 15.56 -40.07 -1.70
CA ALA A 13 15.92 -38.84 -1.00
C ALA A 13 17.40 -38.75 -0.59
N MET A 14 18.09 -39.89 -0.46
CA MET A 14 19.54 -39.93 -0.18
C MET A 14 20.40 -39.29 -1.28
N LEU A 15 19.88 -39.19 -2.52
CA LEU A 15 20.59 -38.54 -3.62
C LEU A 15 20.69 -37.03 -3.43
N PHE A 16 19.80 -36.44 -2.63
CA PHE A 16 19.70 -34.99 -2.48
C PHE A 16 20.33 -34.48 -1.19
N ILE A 17 20.30 -35.25 -0.10
CA ILE A 17 20.82 -34.81 1.19
C ILE A 17 21.65 -35.93 1.83
N SER A 18 22.92 -35.62 2.11
CA SER A 18 23.92 -36.53 2.67
C SER A 18 23.85 -36.58 4.21
N SER A 19 22.72 -37.03 4.77
CA SER A 19 22.57 -37.22 6.23
C SER A 19 22.18 -38.66 6.56
N LYS A 20 22.78 -39.22 7.62
CA LYS A 20 22.66 -40.64 8.02
C LYS A 20 21.24 -41.00 8.46
N SER A 21 20.50 -40.01 8.97
CA SER A 21 19.13 -40.17 9.49
C SER A 21 18.04 -39.96 8.42
N ILE A 22 18.41 -39.55 7.20
CA ILE A 22 17.44 -39.02 6.23
C ILE A 22 16.49 -40.07 5.67
N ILE A 23 16.92 -41.33 5.57
CA ILE A 23 16.06 -42.43 5.11
C ILE A 23 14.88 -42.56 6.07
N TRP A 24 15.15 -42.74 7.36
CA TRP A 24 14.09 -42.99 8.34
C TRP A 24 13.14 -41.79 8.48
N ILE A 25 13.70 -40.57 8.47
CA ILE A 25 12.92 -39.34 8.57
C ILE A 25 12.01 -39.17 7.33
N SER A 26 12.55 -39.34 6.12
CA SER A 26 11.76 -39.25 4.88
C SER A 26 10.72 -40.38 4.76
N ALA A 27 11.03 -41.59 5.25
CA ALA A 27 10.09 -42.70 5.27
C ALA A 27 8.89 -42.40 6.18
N VAL A 28 9.13 -41.86 7.39
CA VAL A 28 8.08 -41.46 8.34
C VAL A 28 7.20 -40.36 7.75
N LEU A 29 7.81 -39.33 7.14
CA LEU A 29 7.06 -38.24 6.50
C LEU A 29 6.22 -38.74 5.33
N LEU A 30 6.79 -39.55 4.43
CA LEU A 30 6.06 -40.10 3.28
C LEU A 30 4.92 -41.01 3.74
N LEU A 31 5.11 -41.81 4.79
CA LEU A 31 4.07 -42.66 5.37
C LEU A 31 2.93 -41.84 6.00
N ALA A 32 3.21 -40.64 6.51
CA ALA A 32 2.18 -39.74 7.04
C ALA A 32 1.38 -39.00 5.94
N VAL A 33 2.05 -38.59 4.86
CA VAL A 33 1.47 -37.72 3.80
C VAL A 33 0.73 -38.49 2.71
N SER A 34 1.18 -39.70 2.40
CA SER A 34 0.66 -40.50 1.28
C SER A 34 -0.66 -41.26 1.48
N PRO A 35 -1.19 -41.52 2.70
CA PRO A 35 -2.47 -42.22 2.87
C PRO A 35 -3.65 -41.59 2.11
N PRO A 36 -3.88 -40.27 2.15
CA PRO A 36 -4.95 -39.62 1.39
C PRO A 36 -4.83 -39.79 -0.13
N LEU A 37 -3.63 -40.05 -0.66
CA LEU A 37 -3.40 -40.21 -2.09
C LEU A 37 -3.49 -41.67 -2.55
N LEU A 38 -3.00 -42.60 -1.73
CA LEU A 38 -2.76 -43.98 -2.14
C LEU A 38 -3.73 -44.99 -1.51
N LEU A 39 -4.26 -44.72 -0.32
CA LEU A 39 -5.19 -45.63 0.37
C LEU A 39 -6.66 -45.41 -0.02
N TYR A 40 -7.03 -44.19 -0.43
CA TYR A 40 -8.42 -43.83 -0.77
C TYR A 40 -8.67 -43.66 -2.28
N LYS A 41 -7.81 -44.25 -3.13
CA LYS A 41 -7.81 -44.04 -4.59
C LYS A 41 -9.01 -44.66 -5.33
N ASP A 42 -9.80 -45.52 -4.69
CA ASP A 42 -10.94 -46.22 -5.31
C ASP A 42 -12.15 -45.30 -5.52
N LYS A 43 -12.12 -44.59 -6.66
CA LYS A 43 -13.16 -43.66 -7.15
C LYS A 43 -14.53 -44.29 -7.48
N SER A 44 -14.71 -45.60 -7.38
CA SER A 44 -15.92 -46.28 -7.88
C SER A 44 -17.07 -46.38 -6.87
N ARG A 45 -16.83 -46.16 -5.57
CA ARG A 45 -17.89 -46.14 -4.55
C ARG A 45 -17.95 -44.79 -3.87
N THR A 46 -19.12 -44.16 -3.96
CA THR A 46 -19.56 -43.00 -3.17
C THR A 46 -19.41 -43.19 -1.64
N ALA A 47 -19.06 -44.40 -1.18
CA ALA A 47 -18.71 -44.78 0.19
C ALA A 47 -17.24 -44.55 0.60
N ALA A 48 -16.35 -44.13 -0.31
CA ALA A 48 -14.91 -43.95 -0.02
C ALA A 48 -14.52 -42.52 0.45
N LYS A 49 -15.48 -41.72 0.94
CA LYS A 49 -15.18 -40.39 1.50
C LYS A 49 -14.75 -40.52 2.96
N MET A 50 -13.54 -40.07 3.26
CA MET A 50 -12.96 -40.07 4.60
C MET A 50 -13.85 -39.32 5.60
N LYS A 51 -14.11 -39.91 6.77
CA LYS A 51 -14.92 -39.26 7.82
C LYS A 51 -14.17 -38.03 8.38
N PRO A 52 -14.85 -37.00 8.91
CA PRO A 52 -14.20 -35.82 9.47
C PRO A 52 -13.17 -36.14 10.55
N TRP A 53 -13.47 -37.08 11.46
CA TRP A 53 -12.54 -37.47 12.53
C TRP A 53 -11.25 -38.09 11.96
N GLN A 54 -11.34 -38.88 10.89
CA GLN A 54 -10.19 -39.44 10.20
C GLN A 54 -9.36 -38.32 9.57
N GLY A 55 -10.02 -37.29 9.01
CA GLY A 55 -9.41 -36.03 8.55
C GLY A 55 -8.50 -35.41 9.59
N TYR A 56 -9.04 -35.17 10.78
CA TYR A 56 -8.30 -34.59 11.90
C TYR A 56 -7.13 -35.48 12.35
N MET A 57 -7.32 -36.80 12.39
CA MET A 57 -6.25 -37.73 12.76
C MET A 57 -5.11 -37.75 11.75
N HIS A 58 -5.42 -37.77 10.45
CA HIS A 58 -4.38 -37.68 9.43
C HIS A 58 -3.64 -36.34 9.49
N ALA A 59 -4.33 -35.22 9.71
CA ALA A 59 -3.69 -33.93 9.91
C ALA A 59 -2.78 -33.93 11.16
N PHE A 60 -3.22 -34.54 12.26
CA PHE A 60 -2.42 -34.67 13.49
C PHE A 60 -1.16 -35.52 13.27
N VAL A 61 -1.28 -36.66 12.59
CA VAL A 61 -0.14 -37.52 12.25
C VAL A 61 0.86 -36.80 11.34
N ILE A 62 0.37 -36.02 10.36
CA ILE A 62 1.23 -35.17 9.51
C ILE A 62 1.98 -34.14 10.36
N SER A 63 1.30 -33.44 11.27
CA SER A 63 1.94 -32.45 12.14
C SER A 63 3.04 -33.07 13.02
N LEU A 64 2.78 -34.24 13.61
CA LEU A 64 3.78 -34.97 14.38
C LEU A 64 4.96 -35.43 13.51
N ALA A 65 4.69 -35.94 12.32
CA ALA A 65 5.73 -36.37 11.40
C ALA A 65 6.64 -35.21 11.00
N VAL A 66 6.08 -34.06 10.62
CA VAL A 66 6.88 -32.86 10.28
C VAL A 66 7.67 -32.36 11.49
N TRP A 67 7.08 -32.36 12.69
CA TRP A 67 7.78 -31.98 13.92
C TRP A 67 8.96 -32.90 14.26
N PHE A 68 8.83 -34.19 13.99
CA PHE A 68 9.94 -35.15 14.12
C PHE A 68 11.02 -34.92 13.05
N CYS A 69 10.65 -34.44 11.86
CA CYS A 69 11.58 -34.11 10.78
C CYS A 69 12.32 -32.77 10.96
N ARG A 70 12.09 -32.02 12.05
CA ARG A 70 12.60 -30.65 12.22
C ARG A 70 14.13 -30.53 12.12
N GLU A 71 14.88 -31.52 12.61
CA GLU A 71 16.34 -31.51 12.58
C GLU A 71 16.87 -31.67 11.15
N ALA A 72 16.26 -32.56 10.35
CA ALA A 72 16.58 -32.68 8.94
C ALA A 72 16.20 -31.40 8.16
N ILE A 73 15.08 -30.76 8.50
CA ILE A 73 14.68 -29.48 7.92
C ILE A 73 15.72 -28.39 8.24
N PHE A 74 16.20 -28.36 9.49
CA PHE A 74 17.26 -27.44 9.93
C PHE A 74 18.56 -27.64 9.13
N GLU A 75 19.04 -28.88 9.01
CA GLU A 75 20.24 -29.21 8.21
C GLU A 75 20.08 -28.79 6.74
N CYS A 76 18.91 -29.04 6.14
CA CYS A 76 18.63 -28.64 4.76
C CYS A 76 18.64 -27.11 4.59
N LEU A 77 18.05 -26.38 5.53
CA LEU A 77 18.02 -24.92 5.51
C LEU A 77 19.42 -24.33 5.72
N GLN A 78 20.19 -24.90 6.63
CA GLN A 78 21.58 -24.50 6.88
C GLN A 78 22.45 -24.74 5.63
N TRP A 79 22.28 -25.90 4.98
CA TRP A 79 22.97 -26.20 3.73
C TRP A 79 22.60 -25.21 2.62
N TRP A 80 21.32 -24.85 2.51
CA TRP A 80 20.84 -23.91 1.50
C TRP A 80 21.30 -22.46 1.75
N GLN A 81 21.23 -21.99 3.00
CA GLN A 81 21.50 -20.59 3.34
C GLN A 81 22.98 -20.33 3.67
N GLY A 82 23.77 -21.39 3.90
CA GLY A 82 25.18 -21.29 4.31
C GLY A 82 25.39 -20.78 5.74
N ARG A 83 24.31 -20.52 6.49
CA ARG A 83 24.32 -20.06 7.89
C ARG A 83 23.22 -20.75 8.68
N ALA A 84 23.33 -20.77 10.02
CA ALA A 84 22.28 -21.30 10.86
C ALA A 84 20.96 -20.54 10.62
N PRO A 85 19.84 -21.23 10.30
CA PRO A 85 18.55 -20.58 10.10
C PRO A 85 18.01 -20.05 11.43
N SER A 86 17.33 -18.90 11.38
CA SER A 86 16.65 -18.35 12.55
C SER A 86 15.52 -19.27 13.02
N ASP A 87 15.25 -19.29 14.32
CA ASP A 87 14.18 -20.10 14.92
C ASP A 87 12.80 -19.83 14.28
N GLY A 88 12.51 -18.57 13.95
CA GLY A 88 11.29 -18.16 13.25
C GLY A 88 11.21 -18.73 11.83
N LEU A 89 12.33 -18.76 11.09
CA LEU A 89 12.42 -19.35 9.76
C LEU A 89 12.18 -20.87 9.82
N LEU A 90 12.82 -21.56 10.78
CA LEU A 90 12.63 -22.99 10.97
C LEU A 90 11.17 -23.35 11.28
N LEU A 91 10.56 -22.65 12.25
CA LEU A 91 9.16 -22.86 12.60
C LEU A 91 8.22 -22.55 11.42
N GLY A 92 8.49 -21.47 10.68
CA GLY A 92 7.74 -21.10 9.48
C GLY A 92 7.77 -22.19 8.41
N VAL A 93 8.94 -22.73 8.10
CA VAL A 93 9.10 -23.82 7.14
C VAL A 93 8.38 -25.08 7.61
N CYS A 94 8.47 -25.44 8.90
CA CYS A 94 7.71 -26.55 9.46
C CYS A 94 6.19 -26.37 9.28
N ILE A 95 5.65 -25.18 9.59
CA ILE A 95 4.22 -24.89 9.44
C ILE A 95 3.80 -24.95 7.97
N ILE A 96 4.60 -24.40 7.04
CA ILE A 96 4.32 -24.50 5.60
C ILE A 96 4.28 -25.96 5.16
N LEU A 97 5.24 -26.78 5.59
CA LEU A 97 5.29 -28.20 5.23
C LEU A 97 4.06 -28.96 5.74
N ILE A 98 3.57 -28.66 6.94
CA ILE A 98 2.30 -29.20 7.47
C ILE A 98 1.12 -28.77 6.56
N GLY A 99 1.08 -27.50 6.17
CA GLY A 99 0.08 -26.97 5.24
C GLY A 99 0.12 -27.69 3.88
N LEU A 100 1.30 -27.78 3.25
CA LEU A 100 1.48 -28.44 1.95
C LEU A 100 1.13 -29.93 2.01
N ALA A 101 1.57 -30.61 3.06
CA ALA A 101 1.26 -32.02 3.31
C ALA A 101 -0.23 -32.30 3.50
N SER A 102 -1.01 -31.32 4.00
CA SER A 102 -2.44 -31.46 4.23
C SER A 102 -3.31 -31.07 3.01
N ILE A 103 -2.72 -30.51 1.93
CA ILE A 103 -3.43 -30.19 0.68
C ILE A 103 -4.20 -31.39 0.11
N PRO A 104 -3.63 -32.60 -0.03
CA PRO A 104 -4.35 -33.74 -0.61
C PRO A 104 -5.59 -34.15 0.19
N ILE A 105 -5.56 -33.98 1.53
CA ILE A 105 -6.72 -34.26 2.40
C ILE A 105 -7.87 -33.32 2.03
N VAL A 106 -7.60 -32.01 1.98
CA VAL A 106 -8.62 -31.00 1.72
C VAL A 106 -9.09 -31.01 0.26
N ALA A 107 -8.16 -31.15 -0.69
CA ALA A 107 -8.46 -31.10 -2.12
C ALA A 107 -9.26 -32.32 -2.61
N LEU A 108 -8.95 -33.52 -2.12
CA LEU A 108 -9.58 -34.76 -2.59
C LEU A 108 -10.81 -35.16 -1.77
N HIS A 109 -10.78 -35.00 -0.45
CA HIS A 109 -11.83 -35.52 0.45
C HIS A 109 -12.78 -34.44 0.97
N PHE A 110 -12.28 -33.23 1.23
CA PHE A 110 -13.05 -32.13 1.83
C PHE A 110 -13.24 -30.92 0.89
N SER A 111 -13.25 -31.14 -0.42
CA SER A 111 -13.40 -30.06 -1.41
C SER A 111 -14.72 -29.30 -1.30
N HIS A 112 -15.73 -29.94 -0.70
CA HIS A 112 -17.05 -29.36 -0.43
C HIS A 112 -17.05 -28.44 0.78
N VAL A 113 -16.12 -28.65 1.73
CA VAL A 113 -16.09 -27.95 3.01
C VAL A 113 -15.24 -26.69 2.88
N LEU A 114 -15.92 -25.55 2.72
CA LEU A 114 -15.24 -24.26 2.55
C LEU A 114 -14.39 -23.87 3.77
N PHE A 115 -14.82 -24.28 4.97
CA PHE A 115 -14.08 -24.10 6.21
C PHE A 115 -12.70 -24.78 6.18
N ALA A 116 -12.60 -26.01 5.65
CA ALA A 116 -11.34 -26.74 5.54
C ALA A 116 -10.37 -26.05 4.58
N LYS A 117 -10.87 -25.53 3.44
CA LYS A 117 -10.06 -24.73 2.51
C LYS A 117 -9.54 -23.45 3.16
N ARG A 118 -10.38 -22.74 3.92
CA ARG A 118 -9.99 -21.51 4.62
C ARG A 118 -8.95 -21.79 5.71
N CYS A 119 -9.14 -22.83 6.49
CA CYS A 119 -8.18 -23.25 7.51
C CYS A 119 -6.82 -23.60 6.89
N LEU A 120 -6.81 -24.34 5.78
CA LEU A 120 -5.58 -24.64 5.03
C LEU A 120 -4.87 -23.37 4.53
N VAL A 121 -5.61 -22.42 3.97
CA VAL A 121 -5.04 -21.12 3.53
C VAL A 121 -4.45 -20.36 4.72
N LEU A 122 -5.12 -20.35 5.87
CA LEU A 122 -4.60 -19.72 7.09
C LEU A 122 -3.31 -20.40 7.58
N VAL A 123 -3.24 -21.73 7.58
CA VAL A 123 -2.02 -22.47 7.99
C VAL A 123 -0.85 -22.22 7.04
N VAL A 124 -1.10 -22.16 5.72
CA VAL A 124 -0.02 -21.82 4.78
C VAL A 124 0.41 -20.36 4.96
N ALA A 125 -0.53 -19.44 5.19
CA ALA A 125 -0.22 -18.05 5.43
C ALA A 125 0.53 -17.81 6.75
N THR A 126 0.18 -18.51 7.84
CA THR A 126 0.95 -18.45 9.09
C THR A 126 2.40 -18.86 8.84
N GLY A 127 2.62 -19.98 8.15
CA GLY A 127 3.97 -20.43 7.82
C GLY A 127 4.75 -19.41 6.99
N LEU A 128 4.13 -18.81 5.96
CA LEU A 128 4.75 -17.76 5.15
C LEU A 128 5.09 -16.51 5.97
N LEU A 129 4.21 -16.09 6.87
CA LEU A 129 4.47 -14.94 7.74
C LEU A 129 5.64 -15.18 8.68
N PHE A 130 5.79 -16.39 9.23
CA PHE A 130 6.94 -16.74 10.04
C PHE A 130 8.26 -16.73 9.25
N ILE A 131 8.23 -17.17 7.98
CA ILE A 131 9.40 -17.10 7.08
C ILE A 131 9.79 -15.66 6.77
N LEU A 132 8.80 -14.79 6.51
CA LEU A 132 9.03 -13.39 6.12
C LEU A 132 9.43 -12.49 7.30
N LEU A 133 8.72 -12.59 8.42
CA LEU A 133 8.92 -11.73 9.59
C LEU A 133 9.98 -12.27 10.56
N GLN A 134 10.28 -13.57 10.51
CA GLN A 134 11.25 -14.26 11.37
C GLN A 134 11.18 -13.80 12.83
N PRO A 135 10.01 -13.93 13.48
CA PRO A 135 9.82 -13.44 14.84
C PRO A 135 10.81 -14.16 15.77
N PRO A 136 11.50 -13.42 16.67
CA PRO A 136 12.32 -14.07 17.69
C PRO A 136 11.41 -14.90 18.60
N LEU A 137 11.69 -16.20 18.69
CA LEU A 137 10.98 -17.09 19.60
C LEU A 137 11.40 -16.78 21.05
N PRO A 138 10.46 -16.75 22.01
CA PRO A 138 10.84 -16.63 23.41
C PRO A 138 11.71 -17.83 23.80
N LEU A 139 12.68 -17.62 24.69
CA LEU A 139 13.61 -18.65 25.19
C LEU A 139 12.92 -19.89 25.80
N SER A 140 11.66 -19.78 26.22
CA SER A 140 10.86 -20.92 26.68
C SER A 140 10.36 -21.82 25.54
N TRP A 141 10.30 -21.29 24.32
CA TRP A 141 9.84 -21.98 23.10
C TRP A 141 10.99 -22.32 22.15
N THR A 142 12.22 -21.90 22.46
CA THR A 142 13.40 -22.26 21.66
C THR A 142 13.57 -23.77 21.64
N TYR A 143 13.89 -24.30 20.46
CA TYR A 143 14.02 -25.72 20.23
C TYR A 143 15.11 -26.33 21.12
N HIS A 144 14.72 -27.22 22.03
CA HIS A 144 15.62 -27.86 22.99
C HIS A 144 16.51 -28.96 22.38
N SER A 145 16.66 -29.03 21.06
CA SER A 145 17.60 -29.97 20.44
C SER A 145 19.02 -29.42 20.56
N ASP A 146 19.93 -30.23 21.09
CA ASP A 146 21.33 -29.86 21.31
C ASP A 146 22.04 -29.41 20.02
N VAL A 147 21.65 -29.96 18.86
CA VAL A 147 22.16 -29.58 17.53
C VAL A 147 21.84 -28.12 17.18
N ILE A 148 20.59 -27.69 17.42
CA ILE A 148 20.13 -26.32 17.11
C ILE A 148 20.72 -25.32 18.10
N LYS A 149 20.85 -25.72 19.37
CA LYS A 149 21.45 -24.90 20.43
C LYS A 149 22.93 -24.66 20.17
N ALA A 150 23.68 -25.69 19.77
CA ALA A 150 25.10 -25.57 19.43
C ALA A 150 25.34 -24.66 18.22
N ALA A 151 24.42 -24.65 17.25
CA ALA A 151 24.53 -23.79 16.07
C ALA A 151 24.25 -22.30 16.34
N HIS A 152 23.44 -21.97 17.36
CA HIS A 152 23.12 -20.59 17.73
C HIS A 152 24.04 -20.02 18.82
N GLN A 153 24.75 -20.88 19.56
CA GLN A 153 25.67 -20.50 20.64
C GLN A 153 27.14 -20.54 20.19
N THR A 154 27.43 -20.09 18.98
CA THR A 154 28.82 -19.82 18.58
C THR A 154 29.38 -18.73 19.50
N GLY A 155 30.29 -19.11 20.40
CA GLY A 155 30.91 -18.22 21.40
C GLY A 155 31.59 -16.98 20.80
N ASP A 156 31.79 -16.97 19.48
CA ASP A 156 32.32 -15.84 18.72
C ASP A 156 31.34 -14.64 18.68
N ASP A 157 30.02 -14.83 18.58
CA ASP A 157 29.11 -13.68 18.44
C ASP A 157 29.00 -12.85 19.71
N ILE A 158 29.00 -13.52 20.88
CA ILE A 158 28.97 -12.85 22.18
C ILE A 158 30.32 -12.18 22.49
N SER A 159 31.43 -12.77 22.04
CA SER A 159 32.77 -12.23 22.25
C SER A 159 33.12 -11.09 21.28
N ILE A 160 32.58 -11.10 20.06
CA ILE A 160 32.83 -10.07 19.03
C ILE A 160 31.86 -8.87 19.18
N TYR A 161 30.57 -9.12 19.41
CA TYR A 161 29.55 -8.05 19.40
C TYR A 161 29.03 -7.67 20.80
N GLY A 162 29.49 -8.34 21.85
CA GLY A 162 29.06 -8.11 23.23
C GLY A 162 27.61 -8.55 23.48
N PHE A 163 27.10 -8.25 24.68
CA PHE A 163 25.70 -8.48 25.03
C PHE A 163 24.80 -7.53 24.23
N VAL A 164 24.26 -8.01 23.12
CA VAL A 164 23.18 -7.32 22.41
C VAL A 164 21.96 -7.29 23.34
N THR A 165 21.53 -6.09 23.73
CA THR A 165 20.33 -5.91 24.54
C THR A 165 19.14 -6.54 23.83
N SER A 166 18.44 -7.45 24.53
CA SER A 166 17.32 -8.19 23.97
C SER A 166 16.19 -7.22 23.64
N LYS A 167 15.92 -7.02 22.35
CA LYS A 167 14.72 -6.32 21.91
C LYS A 167 13.49 -7.08 22.41
N PRO A 168 12.43 -6.40 22.88
CA PRO A 168 11.19 -7.06 23.26
C PRO A 168 10.65 -7.85 22.06
N THR A 169 10.45 -9.15 22.22
CA THR A 169 10.04 -10.03 21.11
C THR A 169 8.55 -9.92 20.79
N TRP A 170 7.73 -9.59 21.79
CA TRP A 170 6.27 -9.59 21.74
C TRP A 170 5.60 -8.64 20.70
N PRO A 171 6.16 -7.48 20.29
CA PRO A 171 5.51 -6.63 19.29
C PRO A 171 5.40 -7.32 17.92
N SER A 172 6.43 -8.07 17.52
CA SER A 172 6.41 -8.84 16.25
C SER A 172 5.30 -9.90 16.25
N TRP A 173 5.00 -10.49 17.41
CA TRP A 173 3.89 -11.43 17.58
C TRP A 173 2.53 -10.77 17.47
N LEU A 174 2.38 -9.53 17.94
CA LEU A 174 1.13 -8.77 17.74
C LEU A 174 0.90 -8.45 16.26
N LEU A 175 1.96 -8.10 15.51
CA LEU A 175 1.85 -7.90 14.06
C LEU A 175 1.39 -9.18 13.36
N LEU A 176 1.97 -10.33 13.71
CA LEU A 176 1.56 -11.63 13.19
C LEU A 176 0.08 -11.92 13.48
N VAL A 177 -0.35 -11.72 14.72
CA VAL A 177 -1.75 -11.88 15.12
C VAL A 177 -2.66 -10.95 14.33
N ALA A 178 -2.28 -9.68 14.16
CA ALA A 178 -3.06 -8.71 13.40
C ALA A 178 -3.25 -9.13 11.94
N ILE A 179 -2.16 -9.52 11.25
CA ILE A 179 -2.23 -9.98 9.85
C ILE A 179 -3.07 -11.25 9.73
N LEU A 180 -2.91 -12.21 10.63
CA LEU A 180 -3.70 -13.44 10.64
C LEU A 180 -5.18 -13.19 10.90
N LEU A 181 -5.50 -12.28 11.82
CA LEU A 181 -6.88 -11.88 12.09
C LEU A 181 -7.49 -11.23 10.85
N THR A 182 -6.74 -10.39 10.12
CA THR A 182 -7.22 -9.76 8.88
C THR A 182 -7.44 -10.77 7.76
N LEU A 183 -6.55 -11.74 7.61
CA LEU A 183 -6.71 -12.81 6.63
C LEU A 183 -7.89 -13.73 6.99
N ALA A 184 -8.10 -14.01 8.27
CA ALA A 184 -9.24 -14.77 8.77
C ALA A 184 -10.57 -14.03 8.55
N ALA A 185 -10.57 -12.70 8.68
CA ALA A 185 -11.70 -11.85 8.35
C ALA A 185 -12.03 -11.89 6.85
N PHE A 186 -11.03 -11.68 5.99
CA PHE A 186 -11.21 -11.64 4.54
C PHE A 186 -11.63 -12.98 3.96
N THR A 187 -11.04 -14.08 4.45
CA THR A 187 -11.45 -15.45 4.11
C THR A 187 -12.81 -15.82 4.69
N SER A 188 -13.45 -14.94 5.49
CA SER A 188 -14.69 -15.15 6.23
C SER A 188 -14.69 -16.39 7.13
N PHE A 189 -13.50 -16.75 7.64
CA PHE A 189 -13.38 -17.68 8.76
C PHE A 189 -14.06 -17.10 10.00
N ILE A 190 -13.92 -15.80 10.20
CA ILE A 190 -14.65 -15.02 11.20
C ILE A 190 -15.81 -14.29 10.50
N PRO A 191 -17.07 -14.45 10.93
CA PRO A 191 -18.25 -13.89 10.26
C PRO A 191 -18.46 -12.37 10.53
N ILE A 192 -17.43 -11.55 10.27
CA ILE A 192 -17.43 -10.09 10.48
C ILE A 192 -18.45 -9.35 9.58
N LYS A 193 -18.83 -9.96 8.45
CA LYS A 193 -19.82 -9.39 7.53
C LYS A 193 -21.22 -9.28 8.16
N TYR A 194 -21.58 -10.18 9.06
CA TYR A 194 -22.98 -10.30 9.53
C TYR A 194 -23.21 -9.61 10.88
N ILE A 195 -22.19 -9.53 11.74
CA ILE A 195 -22.33 -9.03 13.12
C ILE A 195 -21.54 -7.73 13.26
N VAL A 196 -22.24 -6.62 13.50
CA VAL A 196 -21.64 -5.27 13.60
C VAL A 196 -20.74 -5.14 14.84
N GLU A 197 -21.16 -5.68 15.98
CA GLU A 197 -20.37 -5.67 17.22
C GLU A 197 -19.04 -6.41 17.07
N LEU A 198 -19.07 -7.57 16.41
CA LEU A 198 -17.87 -8.35 16.11
C LEU A 198 -16.94 -7.59 15.16
N ARG A 199 -17.49 -6.83 14.21
CA ARG A 199 -16.72 -5.95 13.31
C ARG A 199 -16.05 -4.82 14.06
N MET A 200 -16.75 -4.15 14.97
CA MET A 200 -16.17 -3.11 15.83
C MET A 200 -15.03 -3.69 16.67
N PHE A 201 -15.28 -4.81 17.37
CA PHE A 201 -14.27 -5.46 18.20
C PHE A 201 -13.04 -5.86 17.39
N TYR A 202 -13.26 -6.47 16.22
CA TYR A 202 -12.20 -6.83 15.29
C TYR A 202 -11.39 -5.60 14.84
N ALA A 203 -12.05 -4.53 14.41
CA ALA A 203 -11.38 -3.32 13.95
C ALA A 203 -10.52 -2.68 15.05
N VAL A 204 -11.06 -2.59 16.26
CA VAL A 204 -10.34 -2.07 17.43
C VAL A 204 -9.16 -2.99 17.78
N ALA A 205 -9.35 -4.31 17.78
CA ALA A 205 -8.28 -5.26 18.09
C ALA A 205 -7.11 -5.20 17.08
N VAL A 206 -7.40 -5.11 15.78
CA VAL A 206 -6.37 -4.92 14.74
C VAL A 206 -5.66 -3.58 14.92
N GLY A 207 -6.41 -2.51 15.18
CA GLY A 207 -5.87 -1.17 15.39
C GLY A 207 -4.95 -1.08 16.60
N ILE A 208 -5.33 -1.71 17.72
CA ILE A 208 -4.48 -1.82 18.91
C ILE A 208 -3.22 -2.61 18.60
N ALA A 209 -3.33 -3.80 18.00
CA ALA A 209 -2.18 -4.65 17.73
C ALA A 209 -1.17 -3.97 16.80
N MET A 210 -1.65 -3.31 15.73
CA MET A 210 -0.80 -2.59 14.79
C MET A 210 -0.24 -1.30 15.41
N GLY A 211 -1.03 -0.54 16.17
CA GLY A 211 -0.60 0.66 16.85
C GLY A 211 0.44 0.41 17.92
N VAL A 212 0.29 -0.66 18.70
CA VAL A 212 1.27 -1.08 19.70
C VAL A 212 2.55 -1.57 19.04
N TYR A 213 2.46 -2.31 17.93
CA TYR A 213 3.63 -2.70 17.15
C TYR A 213 4.43 -1.49 16.66
N ILE A 214 3.77 -0.55 15.98
CA ILE A 214 4.42 0.66 15.43
C ILE A 214 5.02 1.50 16.56
N SER A 215 4.29 1.67 17.66
CA SER A 215 4.73 2.54 18.74
C SER A 215 5.93 1.99 19.51
N PHE A 216 6.01 0.68 19.75
CA PHE A 216 7.15 0.08 20.44
C PHE A 216 8.37 -0.14 19.53
N GLU A 217 8.17 -0.44 18.25
CA GLU A 217 9.29 -0.65 17.31
C GLU A 217 9.97 0.67 16.94
N TYR A 218 9.18 1.73 16.70
CA TYR A 218 9.69 2.99 16.17
C TYR A 218 9.73 4.14 17.20
N PHE A 219 8.93 4.09 18.28
CA PHE A 219 8.81 5.17 19.28
C PHE A 219 8.90 4.68 20.74
N PRO A 220 10.00 4.01 21.14
CA PRO A 220 10.08 3.28 22.42
C PRO A 220 10.07 4.13 23.70
N GLN A 221 10.20 5.47 23.61
CA GLN A 221 10.50 6.33 24.77
C GLN A 221 9.43 7.37 25.14
N ALA A 222 8.29 7.40 24.45
CA ALA A 222 7.27 8.44 24.65
C ALA A 222 5.86 7.86 24.88
N VAL A 223 5.47 7.66 26.14
CA VAL A 223 4.19 7.02 26.53
C VAL A 223 2.97 7.76 25.98
N ILE A 224 2.97 9.10 26.04
CA ILE A 224 1.88 9.93 25.50
C ILE A 224 1.78 9.77 23.98
N LEU A 225 2.92 9.75 23.28
CA LEU A 225 2.97 9.55 21.84
C LEU A 225 2.51 8.13 21.46
N GLN A 226 2.88 7.11 22.23
CA GLN A 226 2.42 5.74 22.03
C GLN A 226 0.90 5.65 22.12
N ALA A 227 0.28 6.29 23.12
CA ALA A 227 -1.18 6.32 23.26
C ALA A 227 -1.86 7.00 22.05
N LEU A 228 -1.29 8.11 21.57
CA LEU A 228 -1.83 8.80 20.40
C LEU A 228 -1.66 7.99 19.11
N ILE A 229 -0.50 7.37 18.88
CA ILE A 229 -0.27 6.49 17.72
C ILE A 229 -1.26 5.32 17.77
N VAL A 230 -1.45 4.68 18.92
CA VAL A 230 -2.45 3.61 19.08
C VAL A 230 -3.85 4.12 18.74
N LEU A 231 -4.24 5.31 19.22
CA LEU A 231 -5.52 5.91 18.89
C LEU A 231 -5.67 6.18 17.38
N THR A 232 -4.62 6.68 16.71
CA THR A 232 -4.64 6.93 15.26
C THR A 232 -4.80 5.63 14.47
N MET A 233 -4.15 4.55 14.90
CA MET A 233 -4.27 3.24 14.26
C MET A 233 -5.63 2.59 14.50
N ILE A 234 -6.24 2.79 15.68
CA ILE A 234 -7.64 2.40 15.95
C ILE A 234 -8.60 3.18 15.06
N CYS A 235 -8.44 4.50 14.95
CA CYS A 235 -9.30 5.31 14.07
C CYS A 235 -9.17 4.87 12.62
N THR A 236 -7.95 4.59 12.16
CA THR A 236 -7.67 4.11 10.81
C THR A 236 -8.29 2.73 10.57
N SER A 237 -8.11 1.77 11.49
CA SER A 237 -8.65 0.42 11.33
C SER A 237 -10.19 0.41 11.37
N VAL A 238 -10.80 1.20 12.26
CA VAL A 238 -12.25 1.40 12.29
C VAL A 238 -12.72 2.05 10.99
N PHE A 239 -11.98 3.03 10.47
CA PHE A 239 -12.34 3.68 9.22
C PHE A 239 -12.37 2.68 8.05
N VAL A 240 -11.25 1.99 7.82
CA VAL A 240 -11.04 1.01 6.73
C VAL A 240 -12.01 -0.18 6.81
N THR A 241 -12.30 -0.67 8.01
CA THR A 241 -13.20 -1.83 8.13
C THR A 241 -14.65 -1.49 7.86
N PHE A 242 -15.09 -0.27 8.22
CA PHE A 242 -16.46 0.18 8.02
C PHE A 242 -16.71 0.82 6.64
N THR A 243 -15.68 1.27 5.94
CA THR A 243 -15.75 1.57 4.50
C THR A 243 -15.98 0.32 3.68
N HIS A 244 -15.19 -0.74 3.88
CA HIS A 244 -15.33 -1.99 3.14
C HIS A 244 -16.61 -2.76 3.50
N PHE A 245 -17.03 -2.71 4.76
CA PHE A 245 -18.30 -3.29 5.20
C PHE A 245 -19.18 -2.19 5.83
N PRO A 246 -20.02 -1.50 5.03
CA PRO A 246 -20.87 -0.44 5.55
C PRO A 246 -21.95 -0.97 6.50
N SER A 247 -22.37 -0.12 7.44
CA SER A 247 -23.47 -0.33 8.38
C SER A 247 -24.38 0.90 8.38
N ALA A 248 -25.63 0.77 8.82
CA ALA A 248 -26.59 1.88 8.87
C ALA A 248 -26.11 3.06 9.74
N SER A 249 -25.34 2.80 10.79
CA SER A 249 -24.73 3.83 11.65
C SER A 249 -23.43 4.41 11.08
N SER A 250 -22.76 3.68 10.18
CA SER A 250 -21.44 4.04 9.65
C SER A 250 -21.48 5.35 8.86
N THR A 251 -22.51 5.58 8.05
CA THR A 251 -22.63 6.77 7.20
C THR A 251 -22.66 8.08 7.99
N LYS A 252 -23.11 8.04 9.26
CA LYS A 252 -23.13 9.21 10.15
C LYS A 252 -21.84 9.37 10.95
N VAL A 253 -21.25 8.27 11.42
CA VAL A 253 -20.12 8.29 12.36
C VAL A 253 -18.77 8.40 11.64
N LEU A 254 -18.65 7.80 10.46
CA LEU A 254 -17.38 7.65 9.75
C LEU A 254 -16.72 8.98 9.33
N PRO A 255 -17.46 10.02 8.90
CA PRO A 255 -16.87 11.35 8.69
C PRO A 255 -16.29 11.97 9.96
N TRP A 256 -16.90 11.74 11.12
CA TRP A 256 -16.37 12.22 12.40
C TRP A 256 -15.12 11.46 12.84
N VAL A 257 -15.05 10.15 12.57
CA VAL A 257 -13.84 9.35 12.80
C VAL A 257 -12.69 9.86 11.92
N PHE A 258 -12.97 10.21 10.66
CA PHE A 258 -11.97 10.81 9.78
C PHE A 258 -11.55 12.21 10.26
N ALA A 259 -12.50 13.05 10.68
CA ALA A 259 -12.18 14.37 11.24
C ALA A 259 -11.29 14.26 12.49
N LEU A 260 -11.57 13.28 13.36
CA LEU A 260 -10.72 12.97 14.51
C LEU A 260 -9.31 12.55 14.06
N LEU A 261 -9.19 11.67 13.05
CA LEU A 261 -7.90 11.25 12.50
C LEU A 261 -7.09 12.45 11.96
N VAL A 262 -7.74 13.36 11.24
CA VAL A 262 -7.10 14.58 10.72
C VAL A 262 -6.69 15.52 11.87
N ALA A 263 -7.50 15.63 12.92
CA ALA A 263 -7.17 16.44 14.10
C ALA A 263 -6.03 15.86 14.93
N LEU A 264 -5.89 14.53 14.99
CA LEU A 264 -4.80 13.87 15.69
C LEU A 264 -3.43 14.16 15.07
N PHE A 265 -3.37 14.38 13.75
CA PHE A 265 -2.12 14.68 13.05
C PHE A 265 -1.33 15.87 13.64
N PRO A 266 -1.84 17.11 13.65
CA PRO A 266 -1.11 18.25 14.19
C PRO A 266 -0.83 18.09 15.69
N ILE A 267 -1.74 17.45 16.45
CA ILE A 267 -1.56 17.19 17.88
C ILE A 267 -0.35 16.27 18.11
N THR A 268 -0.28 15.15 17.39
CA THR A 268 0.85 14.20 17.50
C THR A 268 2.17 14.82 17.08
N TYR A 269 2.18 15.60 16.00
CA TYR A 269 3.38 16.27 15.49
C TYR A 269 3.93 17.32 16.47
N LEU A 270 3.06 18.12 17.09
CA LEU A 270 3.48 19.14 18.05
C LEU A 270 3.94 18.54 19.38
N LEU A 271 3.23 17.53 19.89
CA LEU A 271 3.57 16.87 21.16
C LEU A 271 4.90 16.13 21.09
N GLU A 272 5.20 15.47 19.97
CA GLU A 272 6.50 14.86 19.74
C GLU A 272 7.63 15.90 19.84
N GLY A 273 7.38 17.11 19.36
CA GLY A 273 8.30 18.23 19.52
C GLY A 273 8.52 18.65 20.96
N GLN A 274 7.45 18.82 21.74
CA GLN A 274 7.56 19.35 23.10
C GLN A 274 8.14 18.33 24.09
N VAL A 275 7.71 17.07 24.03
CA VAL A 275 8.09 16.05 25.03
C VAL A 275 9.60 15.79 25.02
N ARG A 276 10.25 15.83 23.85
CA ARG A 276 11.69 15.57 23.75
C ARG A 276 12.55 16.83 23.96
N ILE A 277 12.02 18.02 23.68
CA ILE A 277 12.66 19.30 24.04
C ILE A 277 12.67 19.49 25.57
N GLN A 278 11.61 19.10 26.28
CA GLN A 278 11.61 19.17 27.74
C GLN A 278 12.70 18.26 28.34
N SER A 279 12.87 17.04 27.80
CA SER A 279 13.95 16.14 28.24
C SER A 279 15.38 16.64 27.97
N LEU A 280 15.53 17.61 27.06
CA LEU A 280 16.80 18.29 26.76
C LEU A 280 17.14 19.37 27.80
N ILE A 281 16.12 20.04 28.35
CA ILE A 281 16.30 21.14 29.33
C ILE A 281 16.67 20.58 30.71
N ASP A 282 16.15 19.40 31.06
CA ASP A 282 16.38 18.77 32.37
C ASP A 282 17.74 18.05 32.48
N GLY A 283 18.57 18.04 31.42
CA GLY A 283 19.78 17.20 31.29
C GLY A 283 21.14 17.91 31.30
N GLY A 284 21.25 19.09 31.92
CA GLY A 284 22.45 19.96 31.90
C GLY A 284 23.74 19.33 32.44
N GLY A 285 24.75 19.14 31.56
CA GLY A 285 26.08 18.62 31.86
C GLY A 285 27.04 18.65 30.65
N ILE A 286 28.27 19.12 30.86
CA ILE A 286 29.24 19.65 29.86
C ILE A 286 29.67 18.68 28.72
N THR A 287 29.31 17.38 28.74
CA THR A 287 29.45 16.43 27.61
C THR A 287 28.26 16.46 26.62
N GLU A 288 27.53 17.56 26.62
CA GLU A 288 26.16 17.67 26.11
C GLU A 288 26.04 17.92 24.61
N GLU A 289 27.02 18.50 23.92
CA GLU A 289 26.80 18.98 22.53
C GLU A 289 26.57 17.85 21.53
N ASP A 290 27.39 16.80 21.56
CA ASP A 290 27.18 15.59 20.72
C ASP A 290 25.91 14.85 21.12
N ARG A 291 25.55 14.86 22.42
CA ARG A 291 24.31 14.26 22.92
C ARG A 291 23.07 15.07 22.52
N ARG A 292 23.19 16.40 22.46
CA ARG A 292 22.16 17.33 21.99
C ARG A 292 21.96 17.20 20.48
N LEU A 293 23.04 17.05 19.72
CA LEU A 293 22.96 16.84 18.26
C LEU A 293 22.35 15.47 17.93
N THR A 294 22.79 14.39 18.59
CA THR A 294 22.21 13.05 18.39
C THR A 294 20.74 12.95 18.80
N THR A 295 20.34 13.62 19.88
CA THR A 295 18.93 13.68 20.29
C THR A 295 18.10 14.56 19.36
N MET A 296 18.63 15.69 18.87
CA MET A 296 17.97 16.55 17.88
C MET A 296 17.75 15.81 16.56
N LEU A 297 18.76 15.11 16.05
CA LEU A 297 18.63 14.23 14.87
C LEU A 297 17.60 13.12 15.11
N ALA A 298 17.55 12.56 16.32
CA ALA A 298 16.54 11.57 16.67
C ALA A 298 15.12 12.17 16.73
N VAL A 299 14.95 13.44 17.12
CA VAL A 299 13.65 14.15 17.07
C VAL A 299 13.22 14.32 15.63
N GLU A 300 14.12 14.81 14.77
CA GLU A 300 13.82 15.08 13.37
C GLU A 300 13.54 13.79 12.59
N GLY A 301 14.30 12.72 12.86
CA GLY A 301 14.02 11.38 12.34
C GLY A 301 12.66 10.83 12.78
N ALA A 302 12.22 11.15 14.00
CA ALA A 302 10.93 10.68 14.51
C ALA A 302 9.75 11.50 13.95
N ARG A 303 9.91 12.83 13.80
CA ARG A 303 8.92 13.68 13.11
C ARG A 303 8.74 13.31 11.65
N THR A 304 9.84 13.03 10.95
CA THR A 304 9.80 12.60 9.54
C THR A 304 9.17 11.21 9.41
N SER A 305 9.42 10.28 10.33
CA SER A 305 8.75 8.98 10.33
C SER A 305 7.25 9.09 10.64
N LEU A 306 6.85 10.00 11.54
CA LEU A 306 5.44 10.28 11.84
C LEU A 306 4.72 10.89 10.63
N LEU A 307 5.34 11.85 9.93
CA LEU A 307 4.84 12.37 8.66
C LEU A 307 4.67 11.23 7.64
N GLY A 308 5.64 10.33 7.53
CA GLY A 308 5.55 9.14 6.68
C GLY A 308 4.37 8.23 7.02
N LEU A 309 4.13 7.97 8.31
CA LEU A 309 3.02 7.16 8.78
C LEU A 309 1.67 7.76 8.38
N TYR A 310 1.45 9.06 8.64
CA TYR A 310 0.20 9.74 8.25
C TYR A 310 0.02 9.83 6.73
N ALA A 311 1.10 10.05 5.97
CA ALA A 311 1.03 10.01 4.51
C ALA A 311 0.55 8.65 4.00
N ALA A 312 1.06 7.55 4.57
CA ALA A 312 0.64 6.20 4.22
C ALA A 312 -0.83 5.93 4.61
N ILE A 313 -1.26 6.38 5.79
CA ILE A 313 -2.65 6.25 6.25
C ILE A 313 -3.61 7.01 5.32
N PHE A 314 -3.32 8.26 5.00
CA PHE A 314 -4.17 9.05 4.10
C PHE A 314 -4.16 8.51 2.67
N MET A 315 -3.04 7.95 2.20
CA MET A 315 -2.97 7.26 0.91
C MET A 315 -3.86 6.02 0.89
N LEU A 316 -3.81 5.21 1.95
CA LEU A 316 -4.65 4.01 2.11
C LEU A 316 -6.14 4.39 2.05
N ILE A 317 -6.54 5.39 2.83
CA ILE A 317 -7.92 5.90 2.86
C ILE A 317 -8.36 6.43 1.49
N GLY A 318 -7.52 7.22 0.83
CA GLY A 318 -7.81 7.76 -0.49
C GLY A 318 -7.99 6.68 -1.56
N LEU A 319 -7.14 5.65 -1.54
CA LEU A 319 -7.23 4.50 -2.45
C LEU A 319 -8.48 3.66 -2.18
N GLU A 320 -8.78 3.40 -0.91
CA GLU A 320 -9.94 2.60 -0.53
C GLU A 320 -11.24 3.26 -0.96
N ILE A 321 -11.42 4.55 -0.65
CA ILE A 321 -12.59 5.30 -1.07
C ILE A 321 -12.72 5.30 -2.60
N LYS A 322 -11.60 5.44 -3.32
CA LYS A 322 -11.62 5.39 -4.80
C LYS A 322 -12.07 4.02 -5.31
N PHE A 323 -11.58 2.94 -4.72
CA PHE A 323 -11.93 1.58 -5.10
C PHE A 323 -13.41 1.32 -4.83
N GLU A 324 -13.92 1.69 -3.66
CA GLU A 324 -15.32 1.49 -3.29
C GLU A 324 -16.28 2.39 -4.08
N LEU A 325 -15.92 3.64 -4.36
CA LEU A 325 -16.73 4.49 -5.24
C LEU A 325 -16.83 3.86 -6.64
N THR A 326 -15.73 3.29 -7.13
CA THR A 326 -15.69 2.65 -8.45
C THR A 326 -16.47 1.34 -8.48
N SER A 327 -16.43 0.53 -7.41
CA SER A 327 -17.20 -0.71 -7.27
C SER A 327 -18.71 -0.41 -7.29
N LEU A 328 -19.15 0.56 -6.47
CA LEU A 328 -20.55 1.00 -6.39
C LEU A 328 -21.07 1.57 -7.72
N MET A 329 -20.24 2.30 -8.47
CA MET A 329 -20.60 2.80 -9.80
C MET A 329 -20.75 1.66 -10.82
N ARG A 330 -19.89 0.63 -10.76
CA ARG A 330 -19.96 -0.54 -11.65
C ARG A 330 -21.22 -1.36 -11.39
N ASP A 331 -21.55 -1.63 -10.13
CA ASP A 331 -22.72 -2.43 -9.78
C ASP A 331 -24.02 -1.77 -10.23
N LYS A 332 -24.14 -0.44 -10.04
CA LYS A 332 -25.29 0.32 -10.53
C LYS A 332 -25.39 0.38 -12.05
N ALA A 333 -24.26 0.40 -12.76
CA ALA A 333 -24.26 0.34 -14.22
C ALA A 333 -24.80 -1.02 -14.74
N LEU A 334 -24.46 -2.11 -14.05
CA LEU A 334 -24.96 -3.45 -14.34
C LEU A 334 -26.45 -3.60 -14.03
N GLU A 335 -26.93 -3.11 -12.88
CA GLU A 335 -28.36 -3.11 -12.54
C GLU A 335 -29.19 -2.35 -13.57
N LYS A 336 -28.70 -1.20 -14.05
CA LYS A 336 -29.37 -0.40 -15.09
C LYS A 336 -29.38 -1.08 -16.46
N GLY A 337 -28.42 -1.99 -16.72
CA GLY A 337 -28.39 -2.85 -17.92
C GLY A 337 -29.34 -4.05 -17.84
N GLY A 338 -29.57 -4.57 -16.62
CA GLY A 338 -30.38 -5.77 -16.37
C GLY A 338 -31.90 -5.57 -16.45
N ILE A 339 -32.42 -4.36 -16.27
CA ILE A 339 -33.87 -4.08 -16.30
C ILE A 339 -34.47 -4.15 -17.73
N LYS A 340 -33.65 -4.41 -18.77
CA LYS A 340 -34.13 -4.60 -20.16
C LYS A 340 -34.30 -6.05 -20.60
N GLN A 341 -34.22 -7.04 -19.69
CA GLN A 341 -34.50 -8.43 -20.02
C GLN A 341 -35.47 -9.07 -19.02
N ALA A 342 -36.76 -8.83 -19.23
CA ALA A 342 -37.83 -9.73 -18.80
C ALA A 342 -38.58 -10.19 -20.08
N PRO A 343 -38.84 -11.50 -20.27
CA PRO A 343 -39.40 -12.01 -21.51
C PRO A 343 -40.93 -11.91 -21.46
N SER A 344 -41.53 -11.19 -22.40
CA SER A 344 -42.94 -11.39 -22.75
C SER A 344 -43.09 -11.53 -24.26
N VAL A 345 -43.68 -12.67 -24.60
CA VAL A 345 -44.22 -13.13 -25.87
C VAL A 345 -44.99 -12.02 -26.59
N HIS A 346 -44.50 -11.57 -27.76
CA HIS A 346 -45.27 -11.57 -29.01
C HIS A 346 -44.47 -11.01 -30.20
N SER A 347 -44.62 -11.73 -31.31
CA SER A 347 -44.27 -11.44 -32.69
C SER A 347 -44.67 -10.05 -33.20
N SER A 348 -43.77 -9.37 -33.90
CA SER A 348 -43.95 -8.93 -35.31
C SER A 348 -42.84 -7.97 -35.75
N SER A 349 -42.53 -8.08 -37.03
CA SER A 349 -41.53 -7.37 -37.82
C SER A 349 -41.58 -5.84 -37.73
N ALA A 350 -40.44 -5.21 -37.44
CA ALA A 350 -40.12 -3.88 -37.95
C ALA A 350 -38.60 -3.63 -37.90
N ASN A 351 -37.99 -3.52 -39.08
CA ASN A 351 -36.64 -3.02 -39.28
C ASN A 351 -36.53 -1.58 -38.75
N PHE A 352 -35.90 -1.40 -37.59
CA PHE A 352 -35.48 -0.08 -37.11
C PHE A 352 -33.99 0.13 -37.40
N PRO A 353 -33.59 1.18 -38.16
CA PRO A 353 -32.19 1.39 -38.49
C PRO A 353 -31.40 1.84 -37.25
N ALA A 354 -30.21 1.28 -37.10
CA ALA A 354 -29.27 1.48 -35.99
C ALA A 354 -28.72 2.92 -35.82
N LYS A 355 -29.28 3.92 -36.51
CA LYS A 355 -28.76 5.30 -36.56
C LYS A 355 -29.28 6.23 -35.47
N MET A 356 -30.31 5.84 -34.68
CA MET A 356 -30.82 6.69 -33.59
C MET A 356 -30.29 6.34 -32.19
N ARG A 357 -29.48 5.28 -32.03
CA ARG A 357 -28.93 4.90 -30.71
C ARG A 357 -27.90 5.91 -30.17
N PHE A 358 -27.23 6.67 -31.03
CA PHE A 358 -26.20 7.62 -30.62
C PHE A 358 -26.72 9.00 -30.21
N LEU A 359 -27.91 9.42 -30.65
CA LEU A 359 -28.51 10.69 -30.16
C LEU A 359 -29.03 10.55 -28.72
N GLN A 360 -29.48 9.36 -28.34
CA GLN A 360 -29.83 9.06 -26.94
C GLN A 360 -28.58 8.88 -26.06
N GLN A 361 -27.45 8.51 -26.65
CA GLN A 361 -26.14 8.45 -25.98
C GLN A 361 -25.50 9.84 -25.85
N ARG A 362 -25.85 10.80 -26.71
CA ARG A 362 -25.41 12.21 -26.60
C ARG A 362 -26.23 13.04 -25.60
N ARG A 363 -27.42 12.56 -25.19
CA ARG A 363 -28.19 13.09 -24.06
C ARG A 363 -27.95 12.33 -22.74
N ALA A 364 -27.02 11.38 -22.70
CA ALA A 364 -26.58 10.73 -21.47
C ALA A 364 -25.58 11.57 -20.64
N SER A 365 -25.34 12.84 -21.04
CA SER A 365 -24.56 13.82 -20.26
C SER A 365 -25.41 14.71 -19.35
N MET A 366 -26.72 14.50 -19.28
CA MET A 366 -27.52 14.94 -18.14
C MET A 366 -27.95 13.70 -17.36
N VAL A 367 -27.15 13.32 -16.38
CA VAL A 367 -27.64 12.47 -15.29
C VAL A 367 -28.80 13.24 -14.66
N PRO A 368 -30.05 12.73 -14.69
CA PRO A 368 -31.14 13.46 -14.08
C PRO A 368 -30.86 13.61 -12.60
N THR A 369 -31.03 14.85 -12.11
CA THR A 369 -30.77 15.38 -10.78
C THR A 369 -31.48 14.63 -9.63
N PHE A 370 -32.32 13.63 -9.96
CA PHE A 370 -33.06 12.81 -9.01
C PHE A 370 -32.29 11.58 -8.49
N THR A 371 -31.30 11.06 -9.22
CA THR A 371 -30.44 9.94 -8.75
C THR A 371 -29.32 10.38 -7.80
N ILE A 372 -28.99 11.67 -7.80
CA ILE A 372 -28.02 12.28 -6.89
C ILE A 372 -28.61 12.39 -5.47
N LYS A 373 -29.92 12.59 -5.32
CA LYS A 373 -30.57 12.69 -3.99
C LYS A 373 -30.49 11.42 -3.14
N ARG A 374 -30.39 10.22 -3.74
CA ARG A 374 -30.26 8.95 -2.99
C ARG A 374 -28.80 8.57 -2.73
N ILE A 375 -27.87 9.00 -3.60
CA ILE A 375 -26.42 8.94 -3.35
C ILE A 375 -26.02 9.97 -2.27
N ALA A 376 -26.68 11.12 -2.26
CA ALA A 376 -26.51 12.18 -1.26
C ALA A 376 -27.00 11.80 0.14
N ALA A 377 -27.80 10.74 0.30
CA ALA A 377 -28.29 10.31 1.60
C ALA A 377 -27.39 9.26 2.28
N GLU A 378 -26.67 8.42 1.52
CA GLU A 378 -25.90 7.30 2.08
C GLU A 378 -24.39 7.35 1.79
N GLY A 379 -23.92 8.15 0.82
CA GLY A 379 -22.51 8.17 0.40
C GLY A 379 -21.95 9.53 -0.05
N ALA A 380 -22.66 10.63 0.20
CA ALA A 380 -22.22 11.99 -0.18
C ALA A 380 -20.88 12.39 0.44
N TRP A 381 -20.58 11.86 1.63
CA TRP A 381 -19.35 12.18 2.37
C TRP A 381 -18.10 11.48 1.79
N MET A 382 -18.27 10.37 1.05
CA MET A 382 -17.15 9.55 0.59
C MET A 382 -16.23 10.32 -0.38
N PRO A 383 -16.72 11.01 -1.43
CA PRO A 383 -15.87 11.82 -2.29
C PRO A 383 -15.12 12.93 -1.54
N ALA A 384 -15.79 13.65 -0.64
CA ALA A 384 -15.19 14.72 0.16
C ALA A 384 -14.04 14.21 1.04
N VAL A 385 -14.26 13.13 1.80
CA VAL A 385 -13.24 12.53 2.66
C VAL A 385 -12.06 12.00 1.83
N GLY A 386 -12.33 11.34 0.71
CA GLY A 386 -11.28 10.86 -0.20
C GLY A 386 -10.44 12.02 -0.75
N ASN A 387 -11.08 13.11 -1.16
CA ASN A 387 -10.37 14.30 -1.65
C ASN A 387 -9.48 14.92 -0.58
N VAL A 388 -10.01 15.15 0.63
CA VAL A 388 -9.23 15.68 1.75
C VAL A 388 -8.04 14.76 2.07
N ALA A 389 -8.26 13.44 2.14
CA ALA A 389 -7.17 12.48 2.38
C ALA A 389 -6.08 12.56 1.29
N THR A 390 -6.46 12.62 0.01
CA THR A 390 -5.48 12.70 -1.09
C THR A 390 -4.69 14.01 -1.09
N VAL A 391 -5.33 15.14 -0.78
CA VAL A 391 -4.67 16.45 -0.67
C VAL A 391 -3.72 16.48 0.53
N MET A 392 -4.16 15.97 1.69
CA MET A 392 -3.31 15.87 2.89
C MET A 392 -2.11 14.94 2.65
N CYS A 393 -2.33 13.77 2.05
CA CYS A 393 -1.27 12.86 1.65
C CYS A 393 -0.24 13.56 0.75
N PHE A 394 -0.70 14.22 -0.31
CA PHE A 394 0.16 14.95 -1.22
C PHE A 394 0.95 16.07 -0.53
N ALA A 395 0.30 16.86 0.33
CA ALA A 395 0.94 17.92 1.10
C ALA A 395 2.03 17.39 2.05
N ILE A 396 1.75 16.30 2.78
CA ILE A 396 2.72 15.66 3.67
C ILE A 396 3.89 15.08 2.87
N CYS A 397 3.64 14.45 1.72
CA CYS A 397 4.70 13.97 0.84
C CYS A 397 5.60 15.10 0.30
N LEU A 398 5.04 16.29 0.04
CA LEU A 398 5.85 17.46 -0.32
C LEU A 398 6.74 17.92 0.84
N ILE A 399 6.23 17.95 2.07
CA ILE A 399 7.02 18.27 3.28
C ILE A 399 8.14 17.24 3.46
N LEU A 400 7.83 15.94 3.32
CA LEU A 400 8.83 14.87 3.36
C LEU A 400 9.88 15.02 2.26
N ASN A 401 9.49 15.44 1.06
CA ASN A 401 10.43 15.68 -0.04
C ASN A 401 11.43 16.79 0.31
N VAL A 402 10.97 17.87 0.93
CA VAL A 402 11.82 18.97 1.40
C VAL A 402 12.79 18.46 2.48
N ASN A 403 12.29 17.73 3.48
CA ASN A 403 13.12 17.29 4.61
C ASN A 403 14.12 16.17 4.25
N LEU A 404 13.74 15.20 3.41
CA LEU A 404 14.56 14.02 3.11
C LEU A 404 15.48 14.20 1.90
N THR A 405 15.07 14.99 0.90
CA THR A 405 15.81 15.12 -0.37
C THR A 405 16.30 16.54 -0.65
N GLY A 406 16.06 17.48 0.28
CA GLY A 406 16.34 18.89 0.07
C GLY A 406 15.43 19.54 -0.98
N GLY A 407 14.25 18.96 -1.23
CA GLY A 407 13.30 19.49 -2.23
C GLY A 407 13.66 19.14 -3.67
N SER A 408 14.06 17.88 -3.93
CA SER A 408 14.43 17.43 -5.27
C SER A 408 13.32 17.68 -6.30
N ASN A 409 13.68 18.37 -7.39
CA ASN A 409 12.78 18.67 -8.50
C ASN A 409 12.30 17.41 -9.24
N ARG A 410 12.97 16.27 -9.08
CA ARG A 410 12.57 15.02 -9.74
C ARG A 410 11.40 14.34 -9.00
N ALA A 411 11.29 14.55 -7.69
CA ALA A 411 10.28 13.90 -6.87
C ALA A 411 8.86 14.36 -7.19
N ILE A 412 8.67 15.62 -7.64
CA ILE A 412 7.33 16.12 -8.01
C ILE A 412 6.67 15.29 -9.11
N PHE A 413 7.45 14.75 -10.05
CA PHE A 413 6.93 13.88 -11.12
C PHE A 413 6.44 12.53 -10.59
N LEU A 414 7.00 12.06 -9.47
CA LEU A 414 6.56 10.84 -8.78
C LEU A 414 5.39 11.10 -7.82
N LEU A 415 5.34 12.28 -7.22
CA LEU A 415 4.31 12.65 -6.23
C LEU A 415 3.01 13.15 -6.87
N ALA A 416 3.09 13.93 -7.96
CA ALA A 416 1.90 14.51 -8.60
C ALA A 416 0.83 13.48 -9.05
N PRO A 417 1.17 12.25 -9.50
CA PRO A 417 0.18 11.21 -9.79
C PRO A 417 -0.74 10.83 -8.62
N ILE A 418 -0.38 11.11 -7.37
CA ILE A 418 -1.26 10.88 -6.20
C ILE A 418 -2.59 11.64 -6.38
N LEU A 419 -2.57 12.81 -7.03
CA LEU A 419 -3.76 13.62 -7.29
C LEU A 419 -4.73 12.99 -8.32
N LEU A 420 -4.35 11.91 -9.01
CA LEU A 420 -5.28 11.13 -9.84
C LEU A 420 -6.32 10.38 -9.01
N LEU A 421 -6.11 10.27 -7.70
CA LEU A 421 -7.06 9.70 -6.75
C LEU A 421 -8.19 10.67 -6.38
N LEU A 422 -8.10 11.95 -6.76
CA LEU A 422 -9.19 12.91 -6.58
C LEU A 422 -10.48 12.39 -7.23
N ASN A 423 -11.58 12.60 -6.51
CA ASN A 423 -12.94 12.27 -6.87
C ASN A 423 -13.71 13.52 -7.25
N GLN A 424 -14.70 13.34 -8.14
CA GLN A 424 -15.67 14.39 -8.41
C GLN A 424 -16.53 14.58 -7.17
N ASP A 425 -16.66 15.83 -6.73
CA ASP A 425 -17.40 16.18 -5.53
C ASP A 425 -18.13 17.50 -5.74
N SER A 426 -19.38 17.59 -5.26
CA SER A 426 -20.18 18.82 -5.35
C SER A 426 -19.65 19.93 -4.45
N ASP A 427 -19.01 19.57 -3.34
CA ASP A 427 -18.73 20.50 -2.25
C ASP A 427 -17.38 21.20 -2.42
N PHE A 428 -16.33 20.45 -2.78
CA PHE A 428 -15.01 21.03 -3.02
C PHE A 428 -14.74 21.36 -4.48
N VAL A 429 -15.22 20.56 -5.43
CA VAL A 429 -14.94 20.80 -6.86
C VAL A 429 -16.08 20.42 -7.79
N ALA A 430 -17.15 21.21 -7.71
CA ALA A 430 -18.34 21.11 -8.57
C ALA A 430 -18.05 21.15 -10.09
N GLY A 431 -16.82 21.53 -10.48
CA GLY A 431 -16.37 21.60 -11.86
C GLY A 431 -15.56 20.40 -12.37
N PHE A 432 -15.10 19.47 -11.52
CA PHE A 432 -14.29 18.32 -11.96
C PHE A 432 -15.18 17.20 -12.50
N GLY A 433 -15.08 16.93 -13.81
CA GLY A 433 -15.62 15.74 -14.46
C GLY A 433 -14.53 14.73 -14.85
N ASP A 434 -14.92 13.53 -15.33
CA ASP A 434 -14.00 12.45 -15.71
C ASP A 434 -13.01 12.86 -16.81
N LYS A 435 -13.40 13.86 -17.60
CA LYS A 435 -12.55 14.46 -18.62
C LYS A 435 -11.35 15.17 -17.97
N GLN A 436 -11.54 15.92 -16.90
CA GLN A 436 -10.51 16.78 -16.29
C GLN A 436 -9.58 16.05 -15.32
N ARG A 437 -9.56 14.71 -15.33
CA ARG A 437 -8.78 13.89 -14.38
C ARG A 437 -7.29 14.24 -14.32
N TYR A 438 -6.69 14.63 -15.45
CA TYR A 438 -5.26 14.96 -15.53
C TYR A 438 -4.93 16.41 -15.17
N PHE A 439 -5.93 17.29 -15.04
CA PHE A 439 -5.72 18.70 -14.78
C PHE A 439 -4.99 18.96 -13.45
N PRO A 440 -5.39 18.38 -12.30
CA PRO A 440 -4.69 18.61 -11.02
C PRO A 440 -3.20 18.27 -11.07
N VAL A 441 -2.86 17.17 -11.76
CA VAL A 441 -1.47 16.69 -11.88
C VAL A 441 -0.60 17.71 -12.61
N VAL A 442 -1.07 18.18 -13.77
CA VAL A 442 -0.35 19.12 -14.63
C VAL A 442 -0.19 20.47 -13.92
N VAL A 443 -1.27 20.99 -13.32
CA VAL A 443 -1.25 22.26 -12.60
C VAL A 443 -0.26 22.21 -11.45
N VAL A 444 -0.26 21.15 -10.65
CA VAL A 444 0.61 21.05 -9.47
C VAL A 444 2.08 20.92 -9.85
N ILE A 445 2.42 20.19 -10.92
CA ILE A 445 3.81 20.13 -11.42
C ILE A 445 4.28 21.52 -11.85
N SER A 446 3.48 22.21 -12.67
CA SER A 446 3.82 23.55 -13.14
C SER A 446 3.93 24.56 -11.99
N LEU A 447 2.98 24.58 -11.06
CA LEU A 447 2.99 25.46 -9.89
C LEU A 447 4.17 25.18 -8.96
N TYR A 448 4.48 23.91 -8.68
CA TYR A 448 5.61 23.54 -7.83
C TYR A 448 6.94 24.02 -8.43
N LEU A 449 7.16 23.81 -9.73
CA LEU A 449 8.38 24.27 -10.41
C LEU A 449 8.49 25.80 -10.45
N VAL A 450 7.37 26.51 -10.62
CA VAL A 450 7.34 27.99 -10.57
C VAL A 450 7.70 28.50 -9.17
N LEU A 451 7.06 27.97 -8.12
CA LEU A 451 7.31 28.39 -6.74
C LEU A 451 8.74 28.07 -6.30
N THR A 452 9.23 26.88 -6.62
CA THR A 452 10.62 26.51 -6.30
C THR A 452 11.63 27.28 -7.14
N ALA A 453 11.31 27.68 -8.38
CA ALA A 453 12.17 28.55 -9.19
C ALA A 453 12.26 29.96 -8.60
N LEU A 454 11.11 30.54 -8.19
CA LEU A 454 11.08 31.83 -7.50
C LEU A 454 11.86 31.79 -6.19
N HIS A 455 11.71 30.73 -5.40
CA HIS A 455 12.49 30.53 -4.18
C HIS A 455 13.99 30.45 -4.46
N SER A 456 14.41 29.71 -5.50
CA SER A 456 15.82 29.62 -5.91
C SER A 456 16.40 30.99 -6.25
N ILE A 457 15.69 31.74 -7.11
CA ILE A 457 16.13 33.07 -7.53
C ILE A 457 16.22 34.00 -6.32
N TRP A 458 15.27 33.89 -5.38
CA TRP A 458 15.28 34.67 -4.15
C TRP A 458 16.47 34.32 -3.24
N GLU A 459 16.75 33.04 -3.03
CA GLU A 459 17.88 32.58 -2.23
C GLU A 459 19.21 33.03 -2.83
N ASP A 460 19.40 32.85 -4.15
CA ASP A 460 20.62 33.21 -4.87
C ASP A 460 20.89 34.73 -4.82
N VAL A 461 19.84 35.55 -4.83
CA VAL A 461 19.95 37.02 -4.72
C VAL A 461 20.35 37.46 -3.31
N TRP A 462 19.89 36.74 -2.27
CA TRP A 462 20.07 37.17 -0.88
C TRP A 462 21.28 36.54 -0.18
N HIS A 463 21.65 35.32 -0.55
CA HIS A 463 22.72 34.52 0.08
C HIS A 463 23.89 34.19 -0.86
N GLY A 464 23.87 34.69 -2.10
CA GLY A 464 24.92 34.43 -3.07
C GLY A 464 26.27 34.98 -2.62
N ASP A 465 27.26 34.09 -2.46
CA ASP A 465 28.66 34.46 -2.27
C ASP A 465 29.14 35.26 -3.48
N ALA A 466 29.68 36.46 -3.24
CA ALA A 466 30.28 37.32 -4.25
C ALA A 466 31.65 36.77 -4.71
N GLY A 467 31.67 35.57 -5.27
CA GLY A 467 32.84 34.97 -5.90
C GLY A 467 33.00 35.45 -7.34
N TRP A 468 34.14 36.06 -7.66
CA TRP A 468 34.57 36.43 -9.02
C TRP A 468 34.88 35.19 -9.90
N GLY A 469 33.88 34.35 -10.15
CA GLY A 469 33.95 33.23 -11.08
C GLY A 469 33.15 33.53 -12.34
N LEU A 470 33.67 33.12 -13.49
CA LEU A 470 33.06 33.27 -14.82
C LEU A 470 31.82 32.35 -15.02
N GLU A 471 31.04 32.11 -13.98
CA GLU A 471 29.69 31.55 -14.01
C GLU A 471 28.75 32.69 -13.62
N ILE A 472 27.96 33.18 -14.58
CA ILE A 472 27.17 34.42 -14.46
C ILE A 472 26.04 34.20 -13.45
N GLY A 473 26.35 34.37 -12.16
CA GLY A 473 25.43 34.17 -11.03
C GLY A 473 25.94 34.90 -9.79
N GLY A 474 26.22 36.19 -9.92
CA GLY A 474 26.44 37.06 -8.77
C GLY A 474 25.12 37.53 -8.12
N PRO A 475 25.17 38.16 -6.94
CA PRO A 475 24.04 38.79 -6.25
C PRO A 475 23.53 40.07 -6.96
N ASP A 476 23.53 40.07 -8.28
CA ASP A 476 23.18 41.22 -9.10
C ASP A 476 21.70 41.19 -9.48
N TRP A 477 21.05 42.35 -9.38
CA TRP A 477 19.67 42.56 -9.83
C TRP A 477 19.44 42.10 -11.28
N PHE A 478 20.47 42.15 -12.13
CA PHE A 478 20.42 41.66 -13.50
C PHE A 478 20.16 40.15 -13.58
N PHE A 479 20.76 39.34 -12.70
CA PHE A 479 20.50 37.90 -12.62
C PHE A 479 19.04 37.61 -12.27
N ALA A 480 18.50 38.34 -11.28
CA ALA A 480 17.11 38.23 -10.86
C ALA A 480 16.14 38.59 -11.99
N VAL A 481 16.33 39.76 -12.60
CA VAL A 481 15.47 40.23 -13.70
C VAL A 481 15.53 39.30 -14.90
N LYS A 482 16.73 38.83 -15.29
CA LYS A 482 16.92 37.87 -16.39
C LYS A 482 16.13 36.58 -16.13
N ASN A 483 16.34 35.94 -14.99
CA ASN A 483 15.71 34.64 -14.70
C ASN A 483 14.21 34.76 -14.44
N VAL A 484 13.73 35.86 -13.84
CA VAL A 484 12.28 36.13 -13.69
C VAL A 484 11.62 36.39 -15.04
N ALA A 485 12.25 37.16 -15.94
CA ALA A 485 11.73 37.38 -17.28
C ALA A 485 11.63 36.06 -18.08
N LEU A 486 12.66 35.22 -18.00
CA LEU A 486 12.68 33.90 -18.63
C LEU A 486 11.65 32.94 -18.00
N LEU A 487 11.37 33.04 -16.70
CA LEU A 487 10.30 32.29 -16.05
C LEU A 487 8.92 32.72 -16.58
N ILE A 488 8.64 34.03 -16.64
CA ILE A 488 7.38 34.58 -17.17
C ILE A 488 7.16 34.15 -18.61
N LEU A 489 8.23 34.09 -19.40
CA LEU A 489 8.21 33.67 -20.80
C LEU A 489 7.66 32.24 -20.99
N THR A 490 7.80 31.37 -19.98
CA THR A 490 7.26 30.00 -20.04
C THR A 490 5.75 29.92 -19.82
N PHE A 491 5.14 30.86 -19.08
CA PHE A 491 3.75 30.79 -18.61
C PHE A 491 2.70 30.60 -19.72
N PRO A 492 2.77 31.27 -20.89
CA PRO A 492 1.76 31.11 -21.93
C PRO A 492 1.56 29.65 -22.37
N SER A 493 2.63 28.88 -22.47
CA SER A 493 2.55 27.47 -22.88
C SER A 493 1.84 26.59 -21.84
N HIS A 494 2.11 26.80 -20.55
CA HIS A 494 1.47 26.07 -19.46
C HIS A 494 0.01 26.48 -19.27
N ILE A 495 -0.32 27.78 -19.41
CA ILE A 495 -1.70 28.27 -19.30
C ILE A 495 -2.58 27.72 -20.42
N LEU A 496 -2.11 27.78 -21.68
CA LEU A 496 -2.87 27.25 -22.82
C LEU A 496 -3.10 25.74 -22.69
N PHE A 497 -2.08 25.00 -22.27
CA PHE A 497 -2.19 23.56 -22.02
C PHE A 497 -3.16 23.25 -20.88
N ASN A 498 -3.08 23.96 -19.75
CA ASN A 498 -4.01 23.78 -18.64
C ASN A 498 -5.46 24.09 -19.03
N GLN A 499 -5.69 25.13 -19.84
CA GLN A 499 -7.02 25.43 -20.40
C GLN A 499 -7.49 24.33 -21.36
N PHE A 500 -6.58 23.75 -22.14
CA PHE A 500 -6.88 22.62 -23.03
C PHE A 500 -7.27 21.37 -22.25
N VAL A 501 -6.49 20.99 -21.22
CA VAL A 501 -6.80 19.85 -20.34
C VAL A 501 -8.08 20.09 -19.54
N TRP A 502 -8.40 21.34 -19.20
CA TRP A 502 -9.65 21.66 -18.50
C TRP A 502 -10.89 21.55 -19.40
N SER A 503 -10.83 22.10 -20.62
CA SER A 503 -12.02 22.25 -21.47
C SER A 503 -12.19 21.14 -22.50
N TYR A 504 -11.10 20.46 -22.90
CA TYR A 504 -11.03 19.55 -24.06
C TYR A 504 -11.66 20.12 -25.33
N LYS A 505 -11.81 21.45 -25.42
CA LYS A 505 -12.33 22.11 -26.60
C LYS A 505 -11.19 22.29 -27.58
N LYS A 506 -11.47 22.09 -28.87
CA LYS A 506 -10.52 22.39 -29.94
C LYS A 506 -10.14 23.87 -29.85
N GLN A 507 -8.88 24.15 -29.53
CA GLN A 507 -8.29 25.47 -29.65
C GLN A 507 -7.75 25.66 -31.08
N LYS A 508 -7.50 26.89 -31.52
CA LYS A 508 -6.94 27.16 -32.85
C LYS A 508 -5.55 26.52 -32.93
N ASP A 509 -5.30 25.73 -33.97
CA ASP A 509 -4.05 24.96 -34.13
C ASP A 509 -2.78 25.84 -34.14
N THR A 510 -2.93 27.15 -34.41
CA THR A 510 -1.86 28.14 -34.42
C THR A 510 -1.35 28.57 -33.04
N SER A 511 -2.17 28.49 -31.98
CA SER A 511 -1.76 28.95 -30.65
C SER A 511 -0.68 28.08 -29.97
N PRO A 512 -0.75 26.73 -29.98
CA PRO A 512 0.33 25.91 -29.39
C PRO A 512 1.63 25.94 -30.22
N LEU A 513 1.54 26.15 -31.53
CA LEU A 513 2.71 26.28 -32.41
C LEU A 513 3.49 27.58 -32.16
N LEU A 514 2.80 28.67 -31.81
CA LEU A 514 3.42 29.95 -31.51
C LEU A 514 4.14 29.95 -30.14
N THR A 515 3.64 29.19 -29.16
CA THR A 515 4.24 29.11 -27.82
C THR A 515 5.45 28.19 -27.72
N LEU A 516 5.67 27.33 -28.71
CA LEU A 516 6.81 26.41 -28.75
C LEU A 516 8.17 27.13 -28.84
N PRO A 517 8.42 28.07 -29.78
CA PRO A 517 9.68 28.81 -29.84
C PRO A 517 9.90 29.71 -28.62
N LEU A 518 8.81 30.16 -27.98
CA LEU A 518 8.86 31.02 -26.80
C LEU A 518 9.54 30.35 -25.60
N ASN A 519 9.51 29.02 -25.52
CA ASN A 519 10.17 28.25 -24.45
C ASN A 519 11.66 28.00 -24.71
N LEU A 520 12.16 28.18 -25.94
CA LEU A 520 13.58 27.90 -26.27
C LEU A 520 14.57 28.85 -25.56
N PRO A 521 14.33 30.17 -25.45
CA PRO A 521 15.18 31.06 -24.66
C PRO A 521 15.26 30.62 -23.19
N ALA A 522 14.16 30.15 -22.62
CA ALA A 522 14.11 29.66 -21.25
C ALA A 522 14.88 28.34 -21.04
N ILE A 523 15.15 27.57 -22.10
CA ILE A 523 15.95 26.33 -22.01
C ILE A 523 17.45 26.64 -22.16
N ILE A 524 17.80 27.56 -23.06
CA ILE A 524 19.19 27.83 -23.46
C ILE A 524 19.86 28.87 -22.55
N ILE A 525 19.15 29.94 -22.19
CA ILE A 525 19.74 31.16 -21.61
C ILE A 525 19.69 31.18 -20.07
N THR A 526 18.76 30.43 -19.45
CA THR A 526 18.59 30.45 -17.99
C THR A 526 19.73 29.74 -17.28
N ASP A 527 20.10 30.22 -16.10
CA ASP A 527 21.08 29.54 -15.25
C ASP A 527 20.39 28.57 -14.28
N VAL A 528 19.13 28.83 -13.95
CA VAL A 528 18.34 28.04 -13.00
C VAL A 528 17.77 26.78 -13.65
N MET A 529 18.21 25.61 -13.17
CA MET A 529 17.78 24.30 -13.69
C MET A 529 16.24 24.10 -13.67
N LYS A 530 15.56 24.67 -12.67
CA LYS A 530 14.08 24.59 -12.53
C LYS A 530 13.37 25.26 -13.71
N VAL A 531 13.89 26.39 -14.21
CA VAL A 531 13.33 27.10 -15.37
C VAL A 531 13.61 26.32 -16.66
N LYS A 532 14.78 25.68 -16.79
CA LYS A 532 15.07 24.77 -17.92
C LYS A 532 14.08 23.62 -18.00
N ILE A 533 13.81 22.96 -16.87
CA ILE A 533 12.83 21.88 -16.79
C ILE A 533 11.43 22.39 -17.18
N LEU A 534 11.04 23.57 -16.67
CA LEU A 534 9.74 24.18 -16.97
C LEU A 534 9.59 24.55 -18.45
N GLY A 535 10.66 25.06 -19.09
CA GLY A 535 10.71 25.35 -20.53
C GLY A 535 10.59 24.07 -21.37
N LEU A 536 11.33 23.01 -21.03
CA LEU A 536 11.25 21.71 -21.70
C LEU A 536 9.84 21.11 -21.57
N LEU A 537 9.25 21.18 -20.39
CA LEU A 537 7.87 20.74 -20.14
C LEU A 537 6.86 21.55 -20.99
N GLY A 538 7.07 22.86 -21.14
CA GLY A 538 6.25 23.71 -22.00
C GLY A 538 6.30 23.33 -23.49
N VAL A 539 7.46 22.89 -23.99
CA VAL A 539 7.61 22.33 -25.34
C VAL A 539 6.83 21.01 -25.46
N ILE A 540 6.97 20.11 -24.49
CA ILE A 540 6.22 18.84 -24.45
C ILE A 540 4.71 19.09 -24.43
N TYR A 541 4.23 20.03 -23.61
CA TYR A 541 2.82 20.39 -23.50
C TYR A 541 2.26 20.93 -24.82
N SER A 542 2.99 21.83 -25.47
CA SER A 542 2.60 22.37 -26.77
C SER A 542 2.51 21.28 -27.84
N LEU A 543 3.48 20.35 -27.87
CA LEU A 543 3.52 19.22 -28.80
C LEU A 543 2.42 18.20 -28.51
N ALA A 544 2.21 17.85 -27.23
CA ALA A 544 1.15 16.94 -26.82
C ALA A 544 -0.23 17.50 -27.17
N GLN A 545 -0.48 18.79 -26.91
CA GLN A 545 -1.71 19.47 -27.31
C GLN A 545 -1.94 19.40 -28.82
N TYR A 546 -0.90 19.64 -29.63
CA TYR A 546 -0.99 19.54 -31.08
C TYR A 546 -1.30 18.11 -31.57
N LEU A 547 -0.62 17.09 -31.02
CA LEU A 547 -0.87 15.70 -31.40
C LEU A 547 -2.28 15.22 -31.01
N ILE A 548 -2.72 15.54 -29.80
CA ILE A 548 -4.04 15.12 -29.29
C ILE A 548 -5.16 15.81 -30.10
N SER A 549 -5.04 17.12 -30.35
CA SER A 549 -6.03 17.86 -31.14
C SER A 549 -6.10 17.35 -32.59
N ARG A 550 -4.95 17.02 -33.20
CA ARG A 550 -4.90 16.40 -34.54
C ARG A 550 -5.55 15.00 -34.54
N GLN A 551 -5.26 14.17 -33.56
CA GLN A 551 -5.86 12.83 -33.45
C GLN A 551 -7.38 12.90 -33.25
N GLN A 552 -7.87 13.84 -32.44
CA GLN A 552 -9.30 14.08 -32.26
C GLN A 552 -9.96 14.52 -33.57
N TYR A 553 -9.30 15.39 -34.35
CA TYR A 553 -9.79 15.82 -35.66
C TYR A 553 -9.90 14.66 -36.65
N ILE A 554 -8.84 13.86 -36.81
CA ILE A 554 -8.83 12.69 -37.69
C ILE A 554 -9.89 11.68 -37.24
N SER A 555 -10.01 11.43 -35.94
CA SER A 555 -11.02 10.50 -35.42
C SER A 555 -12.43 11.02 -35.65
N GLY A 556 -12.67 12.32 -35.46
CA GLY A 556 -13.96 12.96 -35.75
C GLY A 556 -14.36 12.89 -37.22
N LEU A 557 -13.39 13.02 -38.14
CA LEU A 557 -13.61 12.85 -39.58
C LEU A 557 -14.01 11.43 -39.96
N LYS A 558 -13.58 10.38 -39.22
CA LYS A 558 -14.00 9.00 -39.48
C LYS A 558 -15.48 8.73 -39.15
N TYR A 559 -16.15 9.64 -38.44
CA TYR A 559 -17.56 9.51 -38.05
C TYR A 559 -18.51 10.35 -38.91
N ILE A 560 -17.98 11.19 -39.81
CA ILE A 560 -18.72 11.93 -40.84
C ILE A 560 -18.65 11.09 -42.11
#